data_AF-A0A4U6UZ22-F1
#
_entry.id   AF-A0A4U6UZ22-F1
#
_cell.length_a   1.000
_cell.length_b   1.000
_cell.length_c   1.000
_cell.angle_alpha   90.00
_cell.angle_beta   90.00
_cell.angle_gamma   90.00
#
_symmetry.space_group_name_H-M   'P 1'
#
loop_
_entity.id
_entity.type
_entity.pdbx_description
1 polymer ?
#
loop_
_entity_poly.entity_id
_entity_poly.type
_entity_poly.pdbx_seq_one_letter_code
_entity_poly.pdbx_strand_id
1 'polypeptide(L)'
;MICTWHYAITTGFNLPATRGTCVLSQDPYQKRKKIMSPWVELRMMSDGMYNKFVEKAFDFLNADYDMILFPIHQSNENEPKGDGHWFTIVVNMEAKKFQVIDSLRAPSNAELRDKANKVRAKVITLWKKYTAKHKGCTVPTIYLFELEFITGFKQWNAMQCWDGSRLPKLIGYDEFKLRKDMLFEWINSPTNKIDWRNCLLSKMKSKNMGT
;
A
#
# COMPACT_ATOMS: atom_id res chain seq x y z
N MET A 1 -9.45 -9.36 -16.79
CA MET A 1 -10.08 -8.47 -15.79
C MET A 1 -9.00 -8.17 -14.76
N ILE A 2 -8.42 -6.96 -14.79
CA ILE A 2 -7.30 -6.58 -13.91
C ILE A 2 -7.77 -5.42 -13.05
N CYS A 3 -7.80 -5.62 -11.73
CA CYS A 3 -8.23 -4.59 -10.79
C CYS A 3 -7.08 -3.61 -10.51
N THR A 4 -6.96 -2.65 -11.42
CA THR A 4 -6.18 -1.40 -11.40
C THR A 4 -5.78 -0.82 -10.03
N TRP A 5 -4.68 -0.07 -10.05
CA TRP A 5 -4.08 0.77 -8.98
C TRP A 5 -4.95 1.80 -8.25
N HIS A 6 -6.26 1.84 -8.48
CA HIS A 6 -7.05 3.06 -8.42
C HIS A 6 -6.77 3.94 -7.18
N TYR A 7 -5.99 5.00 -7.45
CA TYR A 7 -5.93 6.27 -6.72
C TYR A 7 -5.14 6.36 -5.42
N ALA A 8 -4.39 5.34 -5.02
CA ALA A 8 -3.69 5.37 -3.73
C ALA A 8 -2.46 6.29 -3.65
N ILE A 9 -1.60 6.36 -4.68
CA ILE A 9 -0.20 6.84 -4.53
C ILE A 9 0.10 8.20 -5.21
N THR A 10 -0.37 8.47 -6.44
CA THR A 10 0.27 9.48 -7.31
C THR A 10 -0.54 10.75 -7.64
N THR A 11 -1.85 10.77 -7.45
CA THR A 11 -2.68 11.96 -7.74
C THR A 11 -3.74 12.21 -6.66
N GLY A 12 -3.90 13.47 -6.27
CA GLY A 12 -4.97 13.88 -5.37
C GLY A 12 -6.32 14.04 -6.08
N PHE A 13 -7.37 14.12 -5.27
CA PHE A 13 -8.77 14.44 -5.61
C PHE A 13 -9.71 13.33 -6.10
N ASN A 14 -10.79 13.17 -5.32
CA ASN A 14 -12.19 13.04 -5.75
C ASN A 14 -12.54 11.89 -6.72
N LEU A 15 -12.35 10.67 -6.22
CA LEU A 15 -13.40 9.65 -6.29
C LEU A 15 -14.43 9.89 -5.16
N PRO A 16 -15.66 9.34 -5.22
CA PRO A 16 -16.60 9.37 -4.09
C PRO A 16 -15.98 8.65 -2.88
N ALA A 17 -15.46 9.43 -1.93
CA ALA A 17 -14.45 8.94 -1.01
C ALA A 17 -15.04 8.11 0.15
N THR A 18 -15.03 6.78 0.01
CA THR A 18 -15.02 5.82 1.12
C THR A 18 -13.67 5.84 1.87
N ARG A 19 -13.36 7.02 2.43
CA ARG A 19 -12.48 7.25 3.58
C ARG A 19 -11.03 6.75 3.43
N GLY A 20 -10.45 6.93 2.25
CA GLY A 20 -9.01 6.78 2.05
C GLY A 20 -8.53 5.32 2.01
N THR A 21 -9.38 4.39 1.56
CA THR A 21 -9.05 2.97 1.45
C THR A 21 -9.64 2.37 0.18
N CYS A 22 -9.02 1.32 -0.36
CA CYS A 22 -9.43 0.64 -1.60
C CYS A 22 -9.59 -0.86 -1.37
N VAL A 23 -10.54 -1.50 -2.06
CA VAL A 23 -10.75 -2.96 -2.03
C VAL A 23 -10.21 -3.54 -3.34
N LEU A 24 -9.26 -4.48 -3.27
CA LEU A 24 -8.54 -4.96 -4.45
C LEU A 24 -9.37 -5.83 -5.41
N SER A 25 -10.49 -6.39 -4.97
CA SER A 25 -11.35 -7.24 -5.80
C SER A 25 -12.79 -7.29 -5.30
N GLN A 26 -13.72 -7.49 -6.22
CA GLN A 26 -15.13 -7.83 -5.96
C GLN A 26 -15.44 -9.29 -6.36
N ASP A 27 -14.42 -10.05 -6.78
CA ASP A 27 -14.54 -11.47 -7.10
C ASP A 27 -14.76 -12.27 -5.79
N PRO A 28 -15.90 -12.98 -5.63
CA PRO A 28 -16.19 -13.73 -4.40
C PRO A 28 -15.28 -14.94 -4.18
N TYR A 29 -14.53 -15.37 -5.21
CA TYR A 29 -13.52 -16.43 -5.08
C TYR A 29 -12.14 -15.88 -4.65
N GLN A 30 -11.98 -14.56 -4.55
CA GLN A 30 -10.75 -13.92 -4.09
C GLN A 30 -10.88 -13.41 -2.66
N LYS A 31 -9.77 -13.51 -1.92
CA LYS A 31 -9.64 -13.00 -0.55
C LYS A 31 -9.89 -11.49 -0.50
N ARG A 32 -10.73 -11.04 0.44
CA ARG A 32 -11.14 -9.64 0.58
C ARG A 32 -10.00 -8.83 1.19
N LYS A 33 -9.33 -8.04 0.36
CA LYS A 33 -8.15 -7.24 0.72
C LYS A 33 -8.49 -5.75 0.79
N LYS A 34 -8.17 -5.07 1.90
CA LYS A 34 -8.25 -3.61 2.05
C LYS A 34 -6.86 -2.98 1.94
N ILE A 35 -6.60 -2.15 0.93
CA ILE A 35 -5.41 -1.28 0.88
C ILE A 35 -5.72 0.01 1.65
N MET A 36 -4.82 0.39 2.54
CA MET A 36 -4.79 1.71 3.17
C MET A 36 -4.12 2.74 2.26
N SER A 37 -4.66 3.96 2.18
CA SER A 37 -3.93 5.06 1.53
C SER A 37 -2.65 5.41 2.31
N PRO A 38 -1.52 5.69 1.64
CA PRO A 38 -0.32 6.24 2.27
C PRO A 38 -0.58 7.51 3.09
N TRP A 39 -1.63 8.30 2.77
CA TRP A 39 -2.03 9.44 3.58
C TRP A 39 -2.51 9.08 4.99
N VAL A 40 -2.99 7.85 5.22
CA VAL A 40 -3.28 7.33 6.57
C VAL A 40 -1.98 6.97 7.30
N GLU A 41 -1.02 6.40 6.58
CA GLU A 41 0.30 6.01 7.11
C GLU A 41 1.12 7.23 7.55
N LEU A 42 1.31 8.21 6.66
CA LEU A 42 2.01 9.47 6.96
C LEU A 42 1.41 10.19 8.18
N ARG A 43 0.08 10.14 8.35
CA ARG A 43 -0.62 10.73 9.51
C ARG A 43 -0.52 9.87 10.77
N MET A 44 -0.49 8.55 10.65
CA MET A 44 -0.23 7.61 11.77
C MET A 44 1.19 7.75 12.31
N MET A 45 2.17 8.00 11.43
CA MET A 45 3.58 8.13 11.80
C MET A 45 3.94 9.54 12.28
N SER A 46 3.20 10.59 11.88
CA SER A 46 3.35 11.92 12.48
C SER A 46 2.88 11.94 13.96
N ASP A 47 3.76 12.32 14.89
CA ASP A 47 3.52 12.19 16.34
C ASP A 47 2.46 13.12 16.94
N GLY A 48 1.83 14.00 16.14
CA GLY A 48 0.84 14.97 16.62
C GLY A 48 -0.64 14.61 16.44
N MET A 49 -1.02 13.62 15.60
CA MET A 49 -2.41 13.52 15.12
C MET A 49 -3.06 12.13 15.21
N TYR A 50 -3.55 11.78 16.40
CA TYR A 50 -4.73 10.90 16.53
C TYR A 50 -5.98 11.66 16.06
N ASN A 51 -6.11 11.83 14.75
CA ASN A 51 -7.25 12.48 14.11
C ASN A 51 -8.40 11.47 13.92
N LYS A 52 -9.65 11.94 14.02
CA LYS A 52 -10.86 11.21 13.60
C LYS A 52 -10.74 10.62 12.18
N PHE A 53 -9.92 11.20 11.29
CA PHE A 53 -9.58 10.62 9.99
C PHE A 53 -8.82 9.29 10.11
N VAL A 54 -7.72 9.25 10.89
CA VAL A 54 -6.92 8.04 11.11
C VAL A 54 -7.74 6.99 11.85
N GLU A 55 -8.51 7.41 12.87
CA GLU A 55 -9.45 6.54 13.59
C GLU A 55 -10.48 5.89 12.65
N LYS A 56 -11.06 6.65 11.70
CA LYS A 56 -12.02 6.13 10.73
C LYS A 56 -11.41 5.14 9.73
N ALA A 57 -10.12 5.21 9.41
CA ALA A 57 -9.51 4.22 8.51
C ALA A 57 -9.59 2.78 9.07
N PHE A 58 -9.61 2.65 10.41
CA PHE A 58 -9.79 1.39 11.13
C PHE A 58 -11.25 0.91 11.24
N ASP A 59 -12.19 1.54 10.53
CA ASP A 59 -13.57 1.05 10.39
C ASP A 59 -13.67 -0.36 9.80
N PHE A 60 -12.58 -0.87 9.21
CA PHE A 60 -12.47 -2.27 8.78
C PHE A 60 -12.58 -3.30 9.91
N LEU A 61 -12.38 -2.93 11.19
CA LEU A 61 -12.58 -3.87 12.30
C LEU A 61 -14.06 -4.24 12.52
N ASN A 62 -14.99 -3.50 11.90
CA ASN A 62 -16.41 -3.84 11.79
C ASN A 62 -16.77 -4.41 10.41
N ALA A 63 -15.77 -4.76 9.60
CA ALA A 63 -15.95 -5.28 8.26
C ALA A 63 -15.11 -6.53 8.04
N ASP A 64 -15.50 -7.28 7.02
CA ASP A 64 -15.15 -8.68 6.90
C ASP A 64 -14.07 -8.81 5.82
N TYR A 65 -12.80 -8.70 6.24
CA TYR A 65 -11.61 -8.64 5.38
C TYR A 65 -10.56 -9.66 5.81
N ASP A 66 -10.05 -10.45 4.86
CA ASP A 66 -9.01 -11.45 5.09
C ASP A 66 -7.61 -10.82 5.28
N MET A 67 -7.33 -9.70 4.59
CA MET A 67 -6.03 -9.04 4.59
C MET A 67 -6.14 -7.51 4.53
N ILE A 68 -5.29 -6.81 5.28
CA ILE A 68 -5.18 -5.35 5.27
C ILE A 68 -3.74 -4.95 4.92
N LEU A 69 -3.56 -4.19 3.84
CA LEU A 69 -2.26 -3.84 3.28
C LEU A 69 -1.97 -2.37 3.52
N PHE A 70 -0.86 -2.09 4.20
CA PHE A 70 -0.35 -0.77 4.54
C PHE A 70 0.90 -0.49 3.69
N PRO A 71 0.78 0.21 2.55
CA PRO A 71 1.96 0.72 1.82
C PRO A 71 2.62 1.82 2.66
N ILE A 72 3.88 1.60 3.02
CA ILE A 72 4.68 2.48 3.88
C ILE A 72 5.69 3.22 3.00
N HIS A 73 5.71 4.55 3.08
CA HIS A 73 6.78 5.34 2.48
C HIS A 73 7.86 5.64 3.50
N GLN A 74 9.11 5.39 3.15
CA GLN A 74 10.27 5.80 3.93
C GLN A 74 11.10 6.79 3.13
N SER A 75 11.00 8.07 3.50
CA SER A 75 11.88 9.13 3.01
C SER A 75 13.35 8.82 3.25
N ASN A 76 14.20 9.20 2.30
CA ASN A 76 15.65 9.23 2.51
C ASN A 76 15.98 10.37 3.51
N GLU A 77 16.45 10.02 4.70
CA GLU A 77 16.76 11.00 5.75
C GLU A 77 18.07 11.77 5.47
N ASN A 78 18.97 11.21 4.64
CA ASN A 78 20.20 11.86 4.20
C ASN A 78 19.98 12.84 3.02
N GLU A 79 18.95 12.60 2.22
CA GLU A 79 18.59 13.45 1.07
C GLU A 79 17.11 13.86 1.16
N PRO A 80 16.78 15.00 1.79
CA PRO A 80 15.38 15.48 1.92
C PRO A 80 14.66 15.82 0.61
N LYS A 81 15.31 15.63 -0.54
CA LYS A 81 14.76 15.73 -1.92
C LYS A 81 15.03 14.48 -2.77
N GLY A 82 15.73 13.48 -2.25
CA GLY A 82 15.98 12.22 -2.93
C GLY A 82 14.75 11.32 -2.88
N ASP A 83 14.69 10.34 -3.78
CA ASP A 83 13.61 9.35 -3.80
C ASP A 83 13.64 8.51 -2.52
N GLY A 84 12.47 8.39 -1.88
CA GLY A 84 12.26 7.46 -0.76
C GLY A 84 11.96 6.04 -1.23
N HIS A 85 12.02 5.11 -0.28
CA HIS A 85 11.73 3.69 -0.52
C HIS A 85 10.32 3.31 -0.09
N TRP A 86 9.74 2.32 -0.76
CA TRP A 86 8.40 1.78 -0.46
C TRP A 86 8.46 0.31 -0.07
N PHE A 87 7.87 -0.01 1.08
CA PHE A 87 7.61 -1.37 1.51
C PHE A 87 6.14 -1.52 1.93
N THR A 88 5.64 -2.73 2.12
CA THR A 88 4.25 -2.97 2.53
C THR A 88 4.21 -3.79 3.80
N ILE A 89 3.38 -3.41 4.77
CA ILE A 89 3.03 -4.27 5.89
C ILE A 89 1.63 -4.83 5.63
N VAL A 90 1.48 -6.14 5.67
CA VAL A 90 0.22 -6.85 5.52
C VAL A 90 -0.19 -7.43 6.87
N VAL A 91 -1.38 -7.07 7.32
CA VAL A 91 -2.08 -7.74 8.40
C VAL A 91 -2.89 -8.87 7.76
N ASN A 92 -2.47 -10.09 8.01
CA ASN A 92 -3.14 -11.31 7.55
C ASN A 92 -4.03 -11.81 8.70
N MET A 93 -5.35 -11.60 8.56
CA MET A 93 -6.32 -11.82 9.64
C MET A 93 -6.58 -13.31 9.86
N GLU A 94 -6.60 -14.09 8.77
CA GLU A 94 -6.78 -15.54 8.77
C GLU A 94 -5.58 -16.28 9.34
N ALA A 95 -4.37 -16.02 8.80
CA ALA A 95 -3.13 -16.63 9.30
C ALA A 95 -2.63 -15.99 10.61
N LYS A 96 -3.29 -14.93 11.11
CA LYS A 96 -2.99 -14.20 12.35
C LYS A 96 -1.55 -13.69 12.41
N LYS A 97 -1.09 -13.07 11.31
CA LYS A 97 0.28 -12.55 11.15
C LYS A 97 0.31 -11.06 10.80
N PHE A 98 1.37 -10.38 11.24
CA PHE A 98 1.94 -9.25 10.53
C PHE A 98 3.03 -9.79 9.59
N GLN A 99 2.88 -9.60 8.29
CA GLN A 99 3.90 -9.93 7.28
C GLN A 99 4.42 -8.62 6.67
N VAL A 100 5.72 -8.48 6.54
CA VAL A 100 6.37 -7.31 5.91
C VAL A 100 6.87 -7.75 4.55
N ILE A 101 6.59 -6.97 3.50
CA ILE A 101 7.05 -7.19 2.14
C ILE A 101 7.91 -5.99 1.72
N ASP A 102 9.21 -6.22 1.53
CA ASP A 102 10.16 -5.21 1.01
C ASP A 102 10.80 -5.74 -0.28
N SER A 103 11.07 -4.84 -1.23
CA SER A 103 11.61 -5.14 -2.57
C SER A 103 13.08 -4.77 -2.77
N LEU A 104 13.68 -4.10 -1.78
CA LEU A 104 15.07 -3.61 -1.76
C LEU A 104 15.89 -4.27 -0.63
N ARG A 105 15.28 -4.52 0.53
CA ARG A 105 15.98 -4.92 1.77
C ARG A 105 15.60 -6.34 2.20
N ALA A 106 16.62 -7.16 2.46
CA ALA A 106 16.44 -8.53 2.96
C ALA A 106 15.88 -8.56 4.41
N PRO A 107 15.27 -9.68 4.86
CA PRO A 107 14.63 -9.80 6.18
C PRO A 107 15.55 -9.57 7.39
N SER A 108 16.87 -9.67 7.19
CA SER A 108 17.90 -9.40 8.20
C SER A 108 18.19 -7.90 8.42
N ASN A 109 17.68 -7.02 7.55
CA ASN A 109 17.93 -5.58 7.64
C ASN A 109 17.31 -4.99 8.94
N ALA A 110 18.17 -4.47 9.81
CA ALA A 110 17.78 -4.00 11.15
C ALA A 110 16.88 -2.75 11.11
N GLU A 111 17.08 -1.86 10.14
CA GLU A 111 16.37 -0.60 9.96
C GLU A 111 14.93 -0.85 9.47
N LEU A 112 14.75 -1.70 8.45
CA LEU A 112 13.44 -2.23 8.03
C LEU A 112 12.71 -2.87 9.21
N ARG A 113 13.41 -3.71 9.99
CA ARG A 113 12.82 -4.42 11.14
C ARG A 113 12.38 -3.46 12.25
N ASP A 114 13.14 -2.39 12.52
CA ASP A 114 12.76 -1.33 13.46
C ASP A 114 11.57 -0.50 12.93
N LYS A 115 11.66 0.03 11.71
CA LYS A 115 10.58 0.82 11.08
C LYS A 115 9.27 0.03 11.04
N ALA A 116 9.31 -1.24 10.64
CA ALA A 116 8.14 -2.11 10.59
C ALA A 116 7.58 -2.46 11.98
N ASN A 117 8.42 -2.62 13.01
CA ASN A 117 7.94 -2.78 14.39
C ASN A 117 7.30 -1.48 14.94
N LYS A 118 7.86 -0.31 14.63
CA LYS A 118 7.27 0.99 14.97
C LYS A 118 5.88 1.16 14.34
N VAL A 119 5.73 0.84 13.04
CA VAL A 119 4.42 0.85 12.37
C VAL A 119 3.46 -0.17 12.98
N ARG A 120 3.89 -1.42 13.21
CA ARG A 120 3.08 -2.45 13.90
C ARG A 120 2.58 -1.99 15.27
N ALA A 121 3.43 -1.36 16.08
CA ALA A 121 3.05 -0.84 17.39
C ALA A 121 2.01 0.30 17.27
N LYS A 122 2.17 1.21 16.30
CA LYS A 122 1.19 2.27 16.01
C LYS A 122 -0.15 1.68 15.55
N VAL A 123 -0.16 0.71 14.63
CA VAL A 123 -1.36 -0.01 14.17
C VAL A 123 -2.10 -0.69 15.33
N ILE A 124 -1.40 -1.46 16.17
CA ILE A 124 -2.00 -2.13 17.35
C ILE A 124 -2.55 -1.11 18.35
N THR A 125 -1.87 0.04 18.54
CA THR A 125 -2.34 1.12 19.41
C THR A 125 -3.63 1.76 18.86
N LEU A 126 -3.72 1.95 17.55
CA LEU A 126 -4.89 2.54 16.89
C LEU A 126 -6.09 1.58 16.90
N TRP A 127 -5.86 0.27 16.70
CA TRP A 127 -6.88 -0.77 16.94
C TRP A 127 -7.43 -0.72 18.36
N LYS A 128 -6.57 -0.78 19.38
CA LYS A 128 -7.00 -0.71 20.79
C LYS A 128 -7.85 0.52 21.09
N LYS A 129 -7.47 1.69 20.53
CA LYS A 129 -8.25 2.93 20.67
C LYS A 129 -9.58 2.90 19.90
N TYR A 130 -9.66 2.21 18.77
CA TYR A 130 -10.89 2.03 18.01
C TYR A 130 -11.85 1.08 18.73
N THR A 131 -11.40 -0.12 19.11
CA THR A 131 -12.23 -1.15 19.76
C THR A 131 -12.75 -0.69 21.12
N ALA A 132 -11.97 0.09 21.89
CA ALA A 132 -12.42 0.65 23.17
C ALA A 132 -13.62 1.61 23.05
N LYS A 133 -13.94 2.11 21.85
CA LYS A 133 -15.07 3.01 21.57
C LYS A 133 -16.26 2.33 20.89
N HIS A 134 -16.05 1.18 20.25
CA HIS A 134 -17.04 0.53 19.40
C HIS A 134 -17.43 -0.83 20.02
N LYS A 135 -18.66 -0.91 20.55
CA LYS A 135 -19.18 -2.13 21.19
C LYS A 135 -19.20 -3.28 20.17
N GLY A 136 -18.80 -4.48 20.62
CA GLY A 136 -18.72 -5.68 19.79
C GLY A 136 -17.38 -5.91 19.08
N CYS A 137 -16.57 -4.86 18.89
CA CYS A 137 -15.24 -5.01 18.28
C CYS A 137 -14.22 -5.57 19.28
N THR A 138 -13.49 -6.60 18.88
CA THR A 138 -12.29 -7.09 19.60
C THR A 138 -11.03 -6.74 18.81
N VAL A 139 -9.87 -6.68 19.48
CA VAL A 139 -8.58 -6.54 18.78
C VAL A 139 -8.19 -7.90 18.22
N PRO A 140 -7.92 -8.06 16.91
CA PRO A 140 -7.54 -9.34 16.34
C PRO A 140 -6.27 -9.90 16.99
N THR A 141 -6.32 -11.14 17.48
CA THR A 141 -5.18 -11.79 18.13
C THR A 141 -4.16 -12.24 17.08
N ILE A 142 -3.22 -11.35 16.78
CA ILE A 142 -2.16 -11.54 15.78
C ILE A 142 -0.86 -11.87 16.51
N TYR A 143 -0.38 -13.10 16.33
CA TYR A 143 0.69 -13.68 17.15
C TYR A 143 2.07 -13.55 16.50
N LEU A 144 2.14 -13.64 15.17
CA LEU A 144 3.40 -13.75 14.43
C LEU A 144 3.79 -12.43 13.75
N PHE A 145 5.10 -12.19 13.63
CA PHE A 145 5.69 -11.10 12.88
C PHE A 145 6.77 -11.68 11.96
N GLU A 146 6.53 -11.63 10.65
CA GLU A 146 7.37 -12.24 9.63
C GLU A 146 7.84 -11.17 8.63
N LEU A 147 9.09 -11.31 8.16
CA LEU A 147 9.70 -10.43 7.16
C LEU A 147 9.97 -11.24 5.90
N GLU A 148 9.32 -10.87 4.82
CA GLU A 148 9.38 -11.49 3.50
C GLU A 148 9.96 -10.50 2.48
N PHE A 149 10.64 -11.02 1.46
CA PHE A 149 11.35 -10.21 0.47
C PHE A 149 10.91 -10.57 -0.95
N ILE A 150 10.56 -9.56 -1.76
CA ILE A 150 10.10 -9.74 -3.15
C ILE A 150 10.78 -8.73 -4.07
N THR A 151 11.78 -9.18 -4.81
CA THR A 151 12.60 -8.37 -5.72
C THR A 151 11.82 -7.41 -6.63
N GLY A 152 12.15 -6.11 -6.56
CA GLY A 152 11.68 -5.08 -7.49
C GLY A 152 10.16 -4.92 -7.58
N PHE A 153 9.65 -4.50 -8.74
CA PHE A 153 8.20 -4.29 -8.95
C PHE A 153 7.37 -5.58 -8.85
N LYS A 154 7.98 -6.76 -8.67
CA LYS A 154 7.26 -8.01 -8.41
C LYS A 154 6.50 -7.97 -7.09
N GLN A 155 6.94 -7.16 -6.11
CA GLN A 155 6.15 -6.85 -4.91
C GLN A 155 4.71 -6.44 -5.24
N TRP A 156 4.54 -5.59 -6.27
CA TRP A 156 3.22 -5.15 -6.71
C TRP A 156 2.33 -6.35 -7.06
N ASN A 157 2.78 -7.17 -8.03
CA ASN A 157 1.93 -8.21 -8.58
C ASN A 157 1.70 -9.35 -7.59
N ALA A 158 2.64 -9.58 -6.67
CA ALA A 158 2.47 -10.53 -5.59
C ALA A 158 1.30 -10.13 -4.68
N MET A 159 1.20 -8.86 -4.28
CA MET A 159 0.09 -8.36 -3.46
C MET A 159 -1.29 -8.54 -4.15
N GLN A 160 -1.36 -8.45 -5.48
CA GLN A 160 -2.58 -8.75 -6.23
C GLN A 160 -2.93 -10.25 -6.20
N CYS A 161 -2.00 -11.12 -6.59
CA CYS A 161 -2.26 -12.55 -6.78
C CYS A 161 -2.24 -13.38 -5.48
N TRP A 162 -1.69 -12.87 -4.38
CA TRP A 162 -1.52 -13.64 -3.14
C TRP A 162 -2.85 -13.96 -2.43
N ASP A 163 -3.02 -15.20 -2.02
CA ASP A 163 -4.18 -15.77 -1.33
C ASP A 163 -4.11 -15.68 0.20
N GLY A 164 -3.06 -15.08 0.76
CA GLY A 164 -2.80 -15.07 2.21
C GLY A 164 -2.16 -16.36 2.76
N SER A 165 -2.00 -17.42 1.97
CA SER A 165 -1.41 -18.69 2.44
C SER A 165 0.10 -18.75 2.22
N ARG A 166 0.57 -18.47 0.99
CA ARG A 166 1.98 -18.43 0.62
C ARG A 166 2.23 -17.37 -0.44
N LEU A 167 3.26 -16.57 -0.22
CA LEU A 167 3.65 -15.50 -1.13
C LEU A 167 3.98 -16.06 -2.52
N PRO A 168 3.35 -15.57 -3.61
CA PRO A 168 3.46 -16.20 -4.92
C PRO A 168 4.87 -16.02 -5.52
N LYS A 169 5.49 -17.14 -5.92
CA LYS A 169 6.80 -17.15 -6.56
C LYS A 169 6.70 -16.64 -8.00
N LEU A 170 6.91 -15.33 -8.20
CA LEU A 170 6.88 -14.65 -9.52
C LEU A 170 8.15 -14.93 -10.38
N ILE A 171 8.42 -16.22 -10.59
CA ILE A 171 9.40 -16.75 -11.53
C ILE A 171 8.91 -16.46 -12.96
N GLY A 172 9.82 -16.16 -13.89
CA GLY A 172 9.48 -15.87 -15.30
C GLY A 172 8.80 -14.51 -15.55
N TYR A 173 8.35 -13.79 -14.52
CA TYR A 173 7.75 -12.46 -14.70
C TYR A 173 8.78 -11.43 -15.17
N ASP A 174 8.53 -10.83 -16.34
CA ASP A 174 9.25 -9.67 -16.88
C ASP A 174 8.79 -8.38 -16.18
N GLU A 175 9.74 -7.68 -15.58
CA GLU A 175 9.49 -6.42 -14.87
C GLU A 175 9.29 -5.24 -15.83
N PHE A 176 9.94 -5.23 -17.00
CA PHE A 176 9.73 -4.18 -18.01
C PHE A 176 8.34 -4.27 -18.62
N LYS A 177 7.85 -5.48 -18.92
CA LYS A 177 6.45 -5.68 -19.30
C LYS A 177 5.49 -5.23 -18.20
N LEU A 178 5.67 -5.67 -16.95
CA LEU A 178 4.80 -5.26 -15.84
C LEU A 178 4.71 -3.73 -15.69
N ARG A 179 5.86 -3.02 -15.79
CA ARG A 179 5.91 -1.56 -15.76
C ARG A 179 5.20 -0.91 -16.96
N LYS A 180 5.32 -1.47 -18.17
CA LYS A 180 4.61 -1.00 -19.37
C LYS A 180 3.09 -1.19 -19.26
N ASP A 181 2.66 -2.38 -18.84
CA ASP A 181 1.25 -2.73 -18.69
C ASP A 181 0.57 -1.82 -17.65
N MET A 182 1.21 -1.61 -16.48
CA MET A 182 0.75 -0.67 -15.47
C MET A 182 0.68 0.78 -15.97
N LEU A 183 1.69 1.27 -16.70
CA LEU A 183 1.70 2.61 -17.26
C LEU A 183 0.58 2.80 -18.30
N PHE A 184 0.31 1.77 -19.11
CA PHE A 184 -0.78 1.78 -20.08
C PHE A 184 -2.15 1.84 -19.39
N GLU A 185 -2.38 1.06 -18.33
CA GLU A 185 -3.60 1.17 -17.52
C GLU A 185 -3.76 2.55 -16.87
N TRP A 186 -2.67 3.15 -16.37
CA TRP A 186 -2.72 4.49 -15.75
C TRP A 186 -3.08 5.59 -16.74
N ILE A 187 -2.48 5.58 -17.93
CA ILE A 187 -2.73 6.59 -18.98
C ILE A 187 -4.18 6.49 -19.48
N ASN A 188 -4.69 5.27 -19.68
CA ASN A 188 -6.02 5.02 -20.24
C ASN A 188 -7.15 4.93 -19.18
N SER A 189 -6.87 5.12 -17.89
CA SER A 189 -7.92 5.06 -16.86
C SER A 189 -8.97 6.16 -17.07
N PRO A 190 -10.29 5.87 -16.99
CA PRO A 190 -11.33 6.89 -17.16
C PRO A 190 -11.34 7.97 -16.07
N THR A 191 -10.64 7.76 -14.96
CA THR A 191 -10.46 8.75 -13.90
C THR A 191 -9.27 9.69 -14.17
N ASN A 192 -8.32 9.31 -15.02
CA ASN A 192 -7.10 10.06 -15.27
C ASN A 192 -7.42 11.36 -16.04
N LYS A 193 -7.31 12.50 -15.34
CA LYS A 193 -7.63 13.83 -15.89
C LYS A 193 -6.41 14.53 -16.51
N ILE A 194 -5.26 13.87 -16.56
CA ILE A 194 -4.03 14.43 -17.12
C ILE A 194 -3.94 14.05 -18.60
N ASP A 195 -3.89 15.07 -19.46
CA ASP A 195 -3.57 14.92 -20.88
C ASP A 195 -2.08 14.61 -21.05
N TRP A 196 -1.74 13.33 -20.85
CA TRP A 196 -0.37 12.84 -21.02
C TRP A 196 0.16 13.06 -22.43
N ARG A 197 -0.69 13.13 -23.46
CA ARG A 197 -0.27 13.38 -24.84
C ARG A 197 0.34 14.77 -24.94
N ASN A 198 -0.34 15.80 -24.44
CA ASN A 198 0.20 17.16 -24.40
C ASN A 198 1.34 17.33 -23.36
N CYS A 199 1.29 16.65 -22.21
CA CYS A 199 2.40 16.68 -21.22
C CYS A 199 3.70 16.03 -21.72
N LEU A 200 3.63 15.01 -22.59
CA LEU A 200 4.80 14.39 -23.20
C LEU A 200 5.31 15.22 -24.39
N LEU A 201 4.41 15.68 -25.26
CA LEU A 201 4.78 16.50 -26.43
C LEU A 201 5.43 17.84 -26.03
N SER A 202 4.97 18.48 -24.95
CA SER A 202 5.58 19.72 -24.45
C SER A 202 7.01 19.50 -23.94
N LYS A 203 7.26 18.40 -23.20
CA LYS A 203 8.60 18.02 -22.71
C LYS A 203 9.57 17.63 -23.84
N MET A 204 9.06 17.04 -24.93
CA MET A 204 9.88 16.79 -26.12
C MET A 204 10.24 18.10 -26.83
N LYS A 205 9.27 19.01 -27.00
CA LYS A 205 9.51 20.35 -27.56
C LYS A 205 10.51 21.17 -26.73
N SER A 206 10.42 21.14 -25.39
CA SER A 206 11.37 21.87 -24.54
C SER A 206 12.79 21.30 -24.55
N LYS A 207 12.96 19.98 -24.77
CA LYS A 207 14.29 19.39 -25.00
C LYS A 207 14.88 19.81 -26.35
N ASN A 208 14.05 19.87 -27.40
CA ASN A 208 14.49 20.18 -28.76
C ASN A 208 14.67 21.69 -29.04
N MET A 209 14.50 22.55 -28.02
CA MET A 209 14.81 23.98 -28.06
C MET A 209 15.92 24.36 -27.05
N GLY A 210 16.65 23.35 -26.55
CA GLY A 210 17.79 23.50 -25.63
C GLY A 210 19.14 23.15 -26.27
N THR A 211 19.23 23.29 -27.60
CA THR A 211 20.38 23.01 -28.46
C THR A 211 20.50 24.10 -29.53
#